data_AF-A0A7S3JS30-F1
#
_entry.id   AF-A0A7S3JS30-F1
#
_cell.length_a   1.000
_cell.length_b   1.000
_cell.length_c   1.000
_cell.angle_alpha   90.00
_cell.angle_beta   90.00
_cell.angle_gamma   90.00
#
_symmetry.space_group_name_H-M   'P 1'
#
loop_
_entity.id
_entity.type
_entity.pdbx_description
1 polymer ?
#
loop_
_entity_poly.entity_id
_entity_poly.type
_entity_poly.pdbx_seq_one_letter_code
_entity_poly.pdbx_strand_id
1 'polypeptide(L)'
;EKCDKIALDFNQNKLCRWLRLVGIDTLLETPEEAERRCRSGSVEFALRAQKERRFLVTSSRSFSARREVQNLPHLLLPSSTSTEHAFAAVIRKTNIVVKATDALTRCVRCNGCILECDFSRATELRKQDAETKKIPHDPNVVLYECDNCKQVFWWSERDNSSAARAAKLADKLKTLAEQTLSASIDDEIQESSILLEDDVQDNAFYVEKNSLNKDFSSSHFAPDGLAPTPTTSTILLNQLTTGVSHNLGKLDSVIAPSSNFVTNYVPNFFGQIDWLFFSRSHWRLLGTRKLPTCSDLSTILGTQRTSFLPCRAWPSDHIAIVADLELLSIKEREEGGG
;
A
#
# COMPACT_ATOMS: atom_id res chain seq x y z
N GLU A 1 -23.65 13.19 -17.26
CA GLU A 1 -23.80 11.72 -17.32
C GLU A 1 -23.06 11.11 -16.13
N LYS A 2 -23.64 10.11 -15.47
CA LYS A 2 -22.99 9.41 -14.35
C LYS A 2 -21.96 8.45 -14.91
N CYS A 3 -20.68 8.62 -14.56
CA CYS A 3 -19.62 7.71 -14.97
C CYS A 3 -19.43 6.65 -13.88
N ASP A 4 -19.71 5.40 -14.20
CA ASP A 4 -19.62 4.23 -13.32
C ASP A 4 -18.37 3.38 -13.57
N LYS A 5 -17.56 3.77 -14.57
CA LYS A 5 -16.32 3.06 -14.95
C LYS A 5 -15.11 3.91 -14.63
N ILE A 6 -14.14 3.31 -13.92
CA ILE A 6 -12.92 4.00 -13.50
C ILE A 6 -11.72 3.42 -14.26
N ALA A 7 -10.79 4.27 -14.67
CA ALA A 7 -9.47 3.87 -15.16
C ALA A 7 -8.41 4.37 -14.19
N LEU A 8 -7.49 3.50 -13.77
CA LEU A 8 -6.47 3.79 -12.76
C LEU A 8 -5.07 3.59 -13.33
N ASP A 9 -4.15 4.52 -13.07
CA ASP A 9 -2.74 4.32 -13.38
C ASP A 9 -2.14 3.15 -12.57
N PHE A 10 -0.95 2.69 -12.98
CA PHE A 10 -0.32 1.52 -12.40
C PHE A 10 -0.03 1.67 -10.88
N ASN A 11 0.20 2.89 -10.41
CA ASN A 11 0.51 3.16 -9.00
C ASN A 11 -0.72 3.07 -8.09
N GLN A 12 -1.93 3.10 -8.66
CA GLN A 12 -3.19 3.01 -7.92
C GLN A 12 -3.73 1.57 -7.79
N ASN A 13 -2.86 0.55 -7.84
CA ASN A 13 -3.26 -0.87 -7.78
C ASN A 13 -4.11 -1.21 -6.54
N LYS A 14 -3.72 -0.70 -5.36
CA LYS A 14 -4.47 -0.94 -4.11
C LYS A 14 -5.88 -0.33 -4.16
N LEU A 15 -5.99 0.90 -4.65
CA LEU A 15 -7.28 1.57 -4.86
C LEU A 15 -8.14 0.82 -5.89
N CYS A 16 -7.55 0.37 -6.99
CA CYS A 16 -8.21 -0.43 -8.02
C CYS A 16 -8.86 -1.69 -7.42
N ARG A 17 -8.14 -2.42 -6.55
CA ARG A 17 -8.70 -3.60 -5.84
C ARG A 17 -9.87 -3.23 -4.95
N TRP A 18 -9.83 -2.09 -4.26
CA TRP A 18 -10.92 -1.63 -3.40
C TRP A 18 -12.17 -1.30 -4.18
N LEU A 19 -12.03 -0.60 -5.31
CA LEU A 19 -13.15 -0.30 -6.21
C LEU A 19 -13.79 -1.59 -6.75
N ARG A 20 -12.97 -2.59 -7.13
CA ARG A 20 -13.47 -3.91 -7.57
C ARG A 20 -14.23 -4.66 -6.48
N LEU A 21 -13.77 -4.59 -5.23
CA LEU A 21 -14.44 -5.25 -4.09
C LEU A 21 -15.87 -4.75 -3.90
N VAL A 22 -16.15 -3.48 -4.23
CA VAL A 22 -17.49 -2.89 -4.15
C VAL A 22 -18.24 -2.91 -5.50
N GLY A 23 -17.78 -3.71 -6.47
CA GLY A 23 -18.48 -3.96 -7.73
C GLY A 23 -18.20 -2.96 -8.86
N ILE A 24 -17.37 -1.95 -8.63
CA ILE A 24 -17.09 -0.90 -9.62
C ILE A 24 -16.23 -1.47 -10.76
N ASP A 25 -16.63 -1.18 -12.01
CA ASP A 25 -15.90 -1.55 -13.20
C ASP A 25 -14.60 -0.73 -13.31
N THR A 26 -13.46 -1.41 -13.19
CA THR A 26 -12.15 -0.77 -13.22
C THR A 26 -11.23 -1.28 -14.32
N LEU A 27 -10.53 -0.34 -14.95
CA LEU A 27 -9.39 -0.58 -15.83
C LEU A 27 -8.11 -0.20 -15.08
N LEU A 28 -7.09 -1.05 -15.12
CA LEU A 28 -5.78 -0.75 -14.56
C LEU A 28 -4.76 -0.66 -15.70
N GLU A 29 -3.91 0.35 -15.67
CA GLU A 29 -2.75 0.46 -16.56
C GLU A 29 -1.82 -0.74 -16.37
N THR A 30 -1.39 -1.36 -17.47
CA THR A 30 -0.47 -2.50 -17.40
C THR A 30 0.96 -2.04 -17.09
N PRO A 31 1.84 -2.91 -16.57
CA PRO A 31 3.26 -2.59 -16.38
C PRO A 31 3.93 -2.08 -17.67
N GLU A 32 3.61 -2.67 -18.81
CA GLU A 32 4.19 -2.33 -20.11
C GLU A 32 3.68 -0.97 -20.61
N GLU A 33 2.39 -0.65 -20.40
CA GLU A 33 1.83 0.67 -20.69
C GLU A 33 2.48 1.75 -19.81
N ALA A 34 2.66 1.47 -18.51
CA ALA A 34 3.32 2.38 -17.57
C ALA A 34 4.79 2.63 -17.95
N GLU A 35 5.51 1.58 -18.35
CA GLU A 35 6.88 1.67 -18.85
C GLU A 35 6.97 2.51 -20.12
N ARG A 36 6.08 2.27 -21.11
CA ARG A 36 5.99 3.10 -22.32
C ARG A 36 5.64 4.55 -22.00
N ARG A 37 4.70 4.78 -21.08
CA ARG A 37 4.32 6.14 -20.63
C ARG A 37 5.50 6.89 -20.03
N CYS A 38 6.32 6.22 -19.23
CA CYS A 38 7.51 6.79 -18.59
C CYS A 38 8.65 7.04 -19.58
N ARG A 39 8.88 6.13 -20.54
CA ARG A 39 10.01 6.24 -21.49
C ARG A 39 9.74 7.17 -22.66
N SER A 40 8.61 7.02 -23.33
CA SER A 40 8.31 7.72 -24.59
C SER A 40 7.23 8.77 -24.46
N GLY A 41 6.68 8.97 -23.25
CA GLY A 41 5.53 9.85 -23.08
C GLY A 41 4.26 9.29 -23.72
N SER A 42 4.16 7.97 -23.93
CA SER A 42 2.96 7.35 -24.49
C SER A 42 1.70 7.70 -23.69
N VAL A 43 0.59 7.93 -24.40
CA VAL A 43 -0.75 8.21 -23.86
C VAL A 43 -1.76 7.11 -24.18
N GLU A 44 -1.27 5.92 -24.59
CA GLU A 44 -2.09 4.75 -24.96
C GLU A 44 -3.16 4.42 -23.91
N PHE A 45 -2.78 4.43 -22.63
CA PHE A 45 -3.70 4.19 -21.52
C PHE A 45 -4.84 5.23 -21.44
N ALA A 46 -4.52 6.52 -21.65
CA ALA A 46 -5.53 7.59 -21.65
C ALA A 46 -6.49 7.43 -22.84
N LEU A 47 -5.97 7.09 -24.02
CA LEU A 47 -6.79 6.83 -25.21
C LEU A 47 -7.72 5.62 -25.00
N ARG A 48 -7.27 4.58 -24.31
CA ARG A 48 -8.10 3.44 -23.92
C ARG A 48 -9.20 3.84 -22.93
N ALA A 49 -8.85 4.62 -21.90
CA ALA A 49 -9.83 5.17 -20.96
C ALA A 49 -10.88 6.04 -21.66
N GLN A 50 -10.46 6.88 -22.62
CA GLN A 50 -11.34 7.70 -23.45
C GLN A 50 -12.31 6.85 -24.28
N LYS A 51 -11.78 5.85 -25.00
CA LYS A 51 -12.56 4.96 -25.84
C LYS A 51 -13.64 4.22 -25.04
N GLU A 52 -13.32 3.82 -23.81
CA GLU A 52 -14.25 3.13 -22.90
C GLU A 52 -15.09 4.09 -22.03
N ARG A 53 -14.97 5.40 -22.25
CA ARG A 53 -15.66 6.47 -21.49
C ARG A 53 -15.48 6.35 -19.98
N ARG A 54 -14.25 6.05 -19.54
CA ARG A 54 -13.90 5.88 -18.13
C ARG A 54 -13.44 7.19 -17.50
N PHE A 55 -13.73 7.34 -16.21
CA PHE A 55 -13.17 8.39 -15.37
C PHE A 55 -11.74 8.03 -14.97
N LEU A 56 -10.76 8.84 -15.36
CA LEU A 56 -9.34 8.55 -15.13
C LEU A 56 -8.89 8.99 -13.72
N VAL A 57 -8.14 8.15 -13.03
CA VAL A 57 -7.54 8.43 -11.72
C VAL A 57 -6.03 8.20 -11.83
N THR A 58 -5.25 9.24 -11.53
CA THR A 58 -3.78 9.22 -11.67
C THR A 58 -3.12 9.96 -10.50
N SER A 59 -1.91 9.57 -10.12
CA SER A 59 -1.06 10.39 -9.24
C SER A 59 0.01 11.19 -9.96
N SER A 60 0.19 10.96 -11.26
CA SER A 60 1.19 11.66 -12.06
C SER A 60 0.66 13.00 -12.58
N ARG A 61 1.19 14.09 -12.01
CA ARG A 61 0.91 15.47 -12.48
C ARG A 61 1.30 15.68 -13.93
N SER A 62 2.47 15.16 -14.33
CA SER A 62 2.98 15.30 -15.70
C SER A 62 2.13 14.53 -16.71
N PHE A 63 1.57 13.37 -16.33
CA PHE A 63 0.62 12.66 -17.17
C PHE A 63 -0.72 13.40 -17.27
N SER A 64 -1.24 13.90 -16.14
CA SER A 64 -2.48 14.67 -16.07
C SER A 64 -2.45 15.96 -16.90
N ALA A 65 -1.27 16.57 -17.02
CA ALA A 65 -1.07 17.80 -17.78
C ALA A 65 -1.01 17.60 -19.32
N ARG A 66 -1.04 16.35 -19.81
CA ARG A 66 -1.03 16.07 -21.26
C ARG A 66 -2.37 16.42 -21.89
N ARG A 67 -2.33 16.95 -23.11
CA ARG A 67 -3.52 17.44 -23.84
C ARG A 67 -4.59 16.36 -23.99
N GLU A 68 -4.19 15.12 -24.25
CA GLU A 68 -5.10 13.98 -24.41
C GLU A 68 -5.80 13.63 -23.10
N VAL A 69 -5.14 13.84 -21.96
CA VAL A 69 -5.68 13.57 -20.63
C VAL A 69 -6.56 14.73 -20.13
N GLN A 70 -6.20 15.98 -20.45
CA GLN A 70 -6.97 17.16 -20.05
C GLN A 70 -8.39 17.16 -20.63
N ASN A 71 -8.60 16.51 -21.78
CA ASN A 71 -9.93 16.34 -22.38
C ASN A 71 -10.75 15.21 -21.75
N LEU A 72 -10.19 14.46 -20.79
CA LEU A 72 -10.87 13.37 -20.09
C LEU A 72 -11.35 13.83 -18.72
N PRO A 73 -12.52 13.36 -18.26
CA PRO A 73 -12.89 13.48 -16.87
C PRO A 73 -11.85 12.71 -16.04
N HIS A 74 -11.13 13.42 -15.17
CA HIS A 74 -10.06 12.82 -14.39
C HIS A 74 -9.97 13.40 -12.97
N LEU A 75 -9.30 12.64 -12.09
CA LEU A 75 -8.93 13.02 -10.73
C LEU A 75 -7.43 12.79 -10.55
N LEU A 76 -6.74 13.87 -10.19
CA LEU A 76 -5.34 13.83 -9.78
C LEU A 76 -5.27 13.61 -8.27
N LEU A 77 -4.70 12.48 -7.85
CA LEU A 77 -4.49 12.13 -6.45
C LEU A 77 -3.01 12.35 -6.07
N PRO A 78 -2.69 13.16 -5.05
CA PRO A 78 -1.32 13.23 -4.52
C PRO A 78 -0.79 11.84 -4.13
N SER A 79 0.48 11.55 -4.40
CA SER A 79 1.09 10.25 -4.04
C SER A 79 1.10 9.98 -2.53
N SER A 80 0.95 11.02 -1.71
CA SER A 80 0.84 10.92 -0.24
C SER A 80 -0.57 10.62 0.25
N THR A 81 -1.58 10.59 -0.62
CA THR A 81 -2.97 10.34 -0.24
C THR A 81 -3.17 8.90 0.21
N SER A 82 -3.77 8.69 1.39
CA SER A 82 -4.11 7.35 1.85
C SER A 82 -5.15 6.69 0.95
N THR A 83 -5.21 5.36 0.93
CA THR A 83 -6.15 4.63 0.07
C THR A 83 -7.61 4.95 0.40
N GLU A 84 -7.94 5.14 1.68
CA GLU A 84 -9.25 5.57 2.15
C GLU A 84 -9.63 6.95 1.61
N HIS A 85 -8.75 7.94 1.71
CA HIS A 85 -9.00 9.28 1.19
C HIS A 85 -9.09 9.29 -0.33
N ALA A 86 -8.25 8.49 -1.01
CA ALA A 86 -8.31 8.31 -2.45
C ALA A 86 -9.64 7.69 -2.89
N PHE A 87 -10.12 6.67 -2.19
CA PHE A 87 -11.42 6.04 -2.43
C PHE A 87 -12.56 7.05 -2.24
N ALA A 88 -12.60 7.76 -1.10
CA ALA A 88 -13.60 8.79 -0.85
C ALA A 88 -13.57 9.90 -1.92
N ALA A 89 -12.37 10.35 -2.33
CA ALA A 89 -12.24 11.35 -3.39
C ALA A 89 -12.81 10.87 -4.73
N VAL A 90 -12.61 9.59 -5.10
CA VAL A 90 -13.23 8.99 -6.30
C VAL A 90 -14.74 8.96 -6.15
N ILE A 91 -15.29 8.47 -5.03
CA ILE A 91 -16.73 8.41 -4.78
C ILE A 91 -17.38 9.79 -4.87
N ARG A 92 -16.83 10.79 -4.18
CA ARG A 92 -17.31 12.18 -4.20
C ARG A 92 -17.29 12.74 -5.63
N LYS A 93 -16.17 12.58 -6.33
CA LYS A 93 -15.98 13.19 -7.66
C LYS A 93 -16.85 12.55 -8.75
N THR A 94 -17.16 11.27 -8.61
CA THR A 94 -17.94 10.50 -9.61
C THR A 94 -19.40 10.32 -9.23
N ASN A 95 -19.76 10.62 -7.98
CA ASN A 95 -21.09 10.39 -7.40
C ASN A 95 -21.58 8.94 -7.59
N ILE A 96 -20.65 7.97 -7.56
CA ILE A 96 -20.97 6.54 -7.64
C ILE A 96 -21.61 6.11 -6.32
N VAL A 97 -22.78 5.46 -6.42
CA VAL A 97 -23.47 4.89 -5.26
C VAL A 97 -23.06 3.43 -5.14
N VAL A 98 -22.40 3.08 -4.04
CA VAL A 98 -21.98 1.71 -3.75
C VAL A 98 -23.17 0.94 -3.18
N LYS A 99 -23.57 -0.14 -3.86
CA LYS A 99 -24.65 -1.02 -3.39
C LYS A 99 -24.07 -2.30 -2.78
N ALA A 100 -24.71 -2.79 -1.72
CA ALA A 100 -24.34 -4.08 -1.13
C ALA A 100 -24.48 -5.25 -2.12
N THR A 101 -25.45 -5.19 -3.04
CA THR A 101 -25.69 -6.22 -4.06
C THR A 101 -24.56 -6.34 -5.08
N ASP A 102 -23.77 -5.29 -5.25
CA ASP A 102 -22.71 -5.23 -6.26
C ASP A 102 -21.36 -5.64 -5.64
N ALA A 103 -21.28 -5.71 -4.30
CA ALA A 103 -20.07 -6.10 -3.60
C ALA A 103 -19.66 -7.55 -3.96
N LEU A 104 -18.36 -7.75 -4.15
CA LEU A 104 -17.75 -9.05 -4.48
C LEU A 104 -18.27 -9.70 -5.78
N THR A 105 -18.91 -8.94 -6.65
CA THR A 105 -19.36 -9.42 -7.99
C THR A 105 -18.27 -9.31 -9.06
N ARG A 106 -17.15 -8.64 -8.76
CA ARG A 106 -16.01 -8.49 -9.66
C ARG A 106 -14.72 -9.06 -9.08
N CYS A 107 -13.94 -9.69 -9.94
CA CYS A 107 -12.66 -10.25 -9.58
C CYS A 107 -11.64 -9.15 -9.26
N VAL A 108 -11.14 -9.13 -8.03
CA VAL A 108 -10.12 -8.16 -7.59
C VAL A 108 -8.82 -8.22 -8.41
N ARG A 109 -8.51 -9.36 -9.04
CA ARG A 109 -7.31 -9.56 -9.86
C ARG A 109 -7.46 -8.95 -11.26
N CYS A 110 -8.57 -9.22 -11.96
CA CYS A 110 -8.71 -8.91 -13.38
C CYS A 110 -9.97 -8.12 -13.77
N ASN A 111 -10.83 -7.75 -12.82
CA ASN A 111 -12.11 -7.05 -13.04
C ASN A 111 -13.20 -7.86 -13.79
N GLY A 112 -12.94 -9.13 -14.12
CA GLY A 112 -13.96 -10.03 -14.68
C GLY A 112 -15.12 -10.28 -13.73
N CYS A 113 -16.27 -10.68 -14.27
CA CYS A 113 -17.45 -11.01 -13.48
C CYS A 113 -17.21 -12.30 -12.69
N ILE A 114 -17.68 -12.30 -11.44
CA ILE A 114 -17.71 -13.50 -10.60
C ILE A 114 -19.09 -14.12 -10.75
N LEU A 115 -19.12 -15.35 -11.25
CA LEU A 115 -20.34 -16.09 -11.57
C LEU A 115 -20.36 -17.37 -10.74
N GLU A 116 -21.56 -17.83 -10.35
CA GLU A 116 -21.72 -19.13 -9.70
C GLU A 116 -21.27 -20.26 -10.64
N CYS A 117 -20.63 -21.30 -10.10
CA CYS A 117 -20.22 -22.47 -10.86
C CYS A 117 -20.40 -23.77 -10.07
N ASP A 118 -20.54 -24.89 -10.79
CA ASP A 118 -20.66 -26.20 -10.16
C ASP A 118 -19.32 -26.75 -9.65
N PHE A 119 -19.39 -27.75 -8.77
CA PHE A 119 -18.22 -28.39 -8.18
C PHE A 119 -17.31 -29.09 -9.21
N SER A 120 -17.90 -29.68 -10.26
CA SER A 120 -17.15 -30.38 -11.30
C SER A 120 -16.27 -29.39 -12.07
N ARG A 121 -16.87 -28.27 -12.47
CA ARG A 121 -16.23 -27.15 -13.14
C ARG A 121 -15.12 -26.54 -12.30
N ALA A 122 -15.40 -26.25 -11.03
CA ALA A 122 -14.40 -25.71 -10.11
C ALA A 122 -13.20 -26.67 -9.94
N THR A 123 -13.47 -27.98 -9.87
CA THR A 123 -12.44 -29.02 -9.76
C THR A 123 -11.60 -29.15 -11.04
N GLU A 124 -12.20 -28.99 -12.22
CA GLU A 124 -11.49 -28.98 -13.51
C GLU A 124 -10.52 -27.80 -13.60
N LEU A 125 -11.00 -26.58 -13.30
CA LEU A 125 -10.16 -25.38 -13.29
C LEU A 125 -8.99 -25.51 -12.31
N ARG A 126 -9.24 -26.15 -11.16
CA ARG A 126 -8.21 -26.45 -10.17
C ARG A 126 -7.07 -27.31 -10.73
N LYS A 127 -7.38 -28.31 -11.56
CA LYS A 127 -6.35 -29.19 -12.15
C LYS A 127 -5.40 -28.43 -13.06
N GLN A 128 -5.84 -27.29 -13.61
CA GLN A 128 -5.04 -26.43 -14.47
C GLN A 128 -4.13 -25.47 -13.67
N ASP A 129 -4.48 -25.18 -12.41
CA ASP A 129 -3.76 -24.26 -11.53
C ASP A 129 -3.20 -24.99 -10.30
N ALA A 130 -1.94 -25.43 -10.39
CA ALA A 130 -1.25 -26.19 -9.34
C ALA A 130 -1.18 -25.45 -7.98
N GLU A 131 -1.39 -24.13 -7.94
CA GLU A 131 -1.29 -23.32 -6.71
C GLU A 131 -2.61 -23.18 -5.95
N THR A 132 -3.72 -23.70 -6.48
CA THR A 132 -5.03 -23.49 -5.86
C THR A 132 -5.21 -24.29 -4.56
N LYS A 133 -5.56 -23.54 -3.49
CA LYS A 133 -5.97 -24.07 -2.19
C LYS A 133 -7.06 -25.14 -2.35
N LYS A 134 -7.16 -26.04 -1.36
CA LYS A 134 -8.18 -27.10 -1.37
C LYS A 134 -9.59 -26.49 -1.40
N ILE A 135 -10.28 -26.67 -2.53
CA ILE A 135 -11.71 -26.38 -2.68
C ILE A 135 -12.46 -27.19 -1.61
N PRO A 136 -13.38 -26.59 -0.84
CA PRO A 136 -14.18 -27.33 0.13
C PRO A 136 -14.97 -28.44 -0.56
N HIS A 137 -14.96 -29.65 0.00
CA HIS A 137 -15.75 -30.79 -0.50
C HIS A 137 -17.20 -30.78 0.01
N ASP A 138 -17.61 -29.76 0.76
CA ASP A 138 -18.96 -29.64 1.31
C ASP A 138 -19.95 -29.29 0.19
N PRO A 139 -20.95 -30.14 -0.11
CA PRO A 139 -21.91 -29.90 -1.19
C PRO A 139 -22.82 -28.69 -0.93
N ASN A 140 -22.87 -28.16 0.30
CA ASN A 140 -23.67 -26.97 0.62
C ASN A 140 -22.92 -25.66 0.36
N VAL A 141 -21.62 -25.72 0.04
CA VAL A 141 -20.83 -24.52 -0.26
C VAL A 141 -21.05 -24.11 -1.71
N VAL A 142 -21.65 -22.95 -1.90
CA VAL A 142 -21.77 -22.32 -3.23
C VAL A 142 -20.38 -21.89 -3.70
N LEU A 143 -20.04 -22.29 -4.93
CA LEU A 143 -18.77 -21.96 -5.57
C LEU A 143 -18.99 -20.91 -6.65
N TYR A 144 -17.96 -20.11 -6.88
CA TYR A 144 -17.97 -19.08 -7.90
C TYR A 144 -16.67 -19.15 -8.72
N GLU A 145 -16.73 -18.76 -9.99
CA GLU A 145 -15.56 -18.57 -10.85
C GLU A 145 -15.52 -17.15 -11.43
N CYS A 146 -14.31 -16.63 -11.63
CA CYS A 146 -14.14 -15.46 -12.48
C CYS A 146 -14.23 -15.87 -13.96
N ASP A 147 -15.07 -15.19 -14.72
CA ASP A 147 -15.26 -15.41 -16.16
C ASP A 147 -13.98 -15.21 -17.01
N ASN A 148 -13.06 -14.36 -16.54
CA ASN A 148 -11.83 -14.01 -17.24
C ASN A 148 -10.62 -14.85 -16.77
N CYS A 149 -10.17 -14.66 -15.53
CA CYS A 149 -8.95 -15.33 -15.04
C CYS A 149 -9.17 -16.73 -14.46
N LYS A 150 -10.41 -17.25 -14.48
CA LYS A 150 -10.80 -18.60 -14.01
C LYS A 150 -10.46 -18.92 -12.56
N GLN A 151 -10.20 -17.90 -11.75
CA GLN A 151 -9.99 -18.07 -10.32
C GLN A 151 -11.30 -18.52 -9.66
N VAL A 152 -11.23 -19.54 -8.81
CA VAL A 152 -12.37 -20.06 -8.05
C VAL A 152 -12.45 -19.38 -6.69
N PHE A 153 -13.67 -19.05 -6.27
CA PHE A 153 -14.00 -18.44 -4.98
C PHE A 153 -15.09 -19.24 -4.28
N TRP A 154 -15.15 -19.09 -2.96
CA TRP A 154 -16.22 -19.62 -2.13
C TRP A 154 -16.31 -18.78 -0.86
N TRP A 155 -17.51 -18.74 -0.27
CA TRP A 155 -17.69 -18.04 0.99
C TRP A 155 -17.10 -18.82 2.16
N SER A 156 -16.63 -18.11 3.17
CA SER A 156 -16.19 -18.71 4.43
C SER A 156 -16.38 -17.73 5.57
N GLU A 157 -17.02 -18.18 6.64
CA GLU A 157 -17.26 -17.41 7.86
C GLU A 157 -16.04 -17.39 8.80
N ARG A 158 -15.00 -18.18 8.51
CA ARG A 158 -13.79 -18.17 9.33
C ARG A 158 -13.14 -16.80 9.22
N ASP A 159 -12.93 -16.13 10.36
CA ASP A 159 -12.38 -14.76 10.43
C ASP A 159 -11.07 -14.57 9.67
N ASN A 160 -10.22 -15.60 9.68
CA ASN A 160 -8.91 -15.59 9.02
C ASN A 160 -8.97 -16.01 7.54
N SER A 161 -10.15 -16.30 6.99
CA SER A 161 -10.32 -16.63 5.58
C SER A 161 -10.20 -15.38 4.71
N SER A 162 -9.84 -15.58 3.44
CA SER A 162 -9.75 -14.47 2.49
C SER A 162 -11.13 -13.90 2.14
N ALA A 163 -12.17 -14.73 2.13
CA ALA A 163 -13.56 -14.33 1.91
C ALA A 163 -14.08 -13.42 3.03
N ALA A 164 -13.96 -13.84 4.29
CA ALA A 164 -14.38 -13.02 5.44
C ALA A 164 -13.66 -11.67 5.50
N ARG A 165 -12.35 -11.63 5.19
CA ARG A 165 -11.60 -10.36 5.12
C ARG A 165 -12.09 -9.46 3.98
N ALA A 166 -12.34 -10.03 2.80
CA ALA A 166 -12.86 -9.28 1.66
C ALA A 166 -14.25 -8.69 1.96
N ALA A 167 -15.10 -9.46 2.63
CA ALA A 167 -16.42 -9.05 3.09
C ALA A 167 -16.37 -7.86 4.05
N LYS A 168 -15.60 -7.99 5.14
CA LYS A 168 -15.43 -6.92 6.14
C LYS A 168 -14.88 -5.64 5.50
N LEU A 169 -13.98 -5.79 4.53
CA LEU A 169 -13.46 -4.64 3.79
C LEU A 169 -14.52 -4.04 2.85
N ALA A 170 -15.31 -4.84 2.13
CA ALA A 170 -16.39 -4.35 1.29
C ALA A 170 -17.45 -3.58 2.10
N ASP A 171 -17.82 -4.09 3.27
CA ASP A 171 -18.73 -3.39 4.20
C ASP A 171 -18.14 -2.06 4.68
N LYS A 172 -16.86 -2.06 5.10
CA LYS A 172 -16.15 -0.82 5.47
C LYS A 172 -16.18 0.21 4.33
N LEU A 173 -15.94 -0.23 3.10
CA LEU A 173 -15.90 0.66 1.93
C LEU A 173 -17.28 1.18 1.56
N LYS A 174 -18.33 0.38 1.71
CA LYS A 174 -19.72 0.81 1.55
C LYS A 174 -20.06 1.92 2.54
N THR A 175 -19.79 1.70 3.84
CA THR A 175 -20.02 2.72 4.88
C THR A 175 -19.25 4.00 4.59
N LEU A 176 -17.98 3.89 4.16
CA LEU A 176 -17.16 5.05 3.78
C LEU A 176 -17.75 5.81 2.58
N ALA A 177 -18.26 5.10 1.58
CA ALA A 177 -18.90 5.70 0.41
C ALA A 177 -20.19 6.45 0.80
N GLU A 178 -21.03 5.85 1.65
CA GLU A 178 -22.26 6.47 2.15
C GLU A 178 -21.96 7.76 2.94
N GLN A 179 -21.01 7.71 3.88
CA GLN A 179 -20.56 8.89 4.62
C GLN A 179 -20.03 9.99 3.71
N THR A 180 -19.27 9.61 2.67
CA THR A 180 -18.69 10.56 1.71
C THR A 180 -19.76 11.29 0.90
N LEU A 181 -20.80 10.56 0.46
CA LEU A 181 -21.89 11.13 -0.32
C LEU A 181 -22.79 12.03 0.55
N SER A 182 -23.08 11.63 1.79
CA SER A 182 -23.86 12.46 2.71
C SER A 182 -23.15 13.79 3.02
N ALA A 183 -21.84 13.76 3.29
CA ALA A 183 -21.09 14.99 3.57
C ALA A 183 -21.03 15.96 2.38
N SER A 184 -21.04 15.43 1.14
CA SER A 184 -21.02 16.27 -0.07
C SER A 184 -22.30 17.09 -0.24
N ILE A 185 -23.43 16.58 0.25
CA ILE A 185 -24.72 17.28 0.20
C ILE A 185 -24.71 18.45 1.18
N ASP A 186 -24.13 18.25 2.37
CA ASP A 186 -24.01 19.30 3.39
C ASP A 186 -23.09 20.43 2.91
N ASP A 187 -21.96 20.10 2.27
CA ASP A 187 -21.04 21.10 1.69
C ASP A 187 -21.73 21.92 0.58
N GLU A 188 -22.50 21.29 -0.32
CA GLU A 188 -23.25 22.00 -1.38
C GLU A 188 -24.38 22.87 -0.82
N ILE A 189 -25.06 22.42 0.24
CA ILE A 189 -26.08 23.22 0.94
C ILE A 189 -25.43 24.42 1.62
N GLN A 190 -24.28 24.24 2.24
CA GLN A 190 -23.57 25.34 2.90
C GLN A 190 -23.03 26.35 1.88
N GLU A 191 -22.45 25.89 0.77
CA GLU A 191 -21.94 26.77 -0.30
C GLU A 191 -23.10 27.51 -1.01
N SER A 192 -24.26 26.86 -1.21
CA SER A 192 -25.45 27.52 -1.79
C SER A 192 -26.19 28.44 -0.81
N SER A 193 -26.16 28.16 0.50
CA SER A 193 -26.70 29.05 1.53
C SER A 193 -25.85 30.32 1.69
N ILE A 194 -24.52 30.21 1.57
CA ILE A 194 -23.61 31.36 1.58
C ILE A 194 -23.84 32.25 0.34
N LEU A 195 -24.08 31.64 -0.83
CA LEU A 195 -24.35 32.39 -2.06
C LEU A 195 -25.73 33.08 -2.11
N LEU A 196 -26.64 32.78 -1.18
CA LEU A 196 -27.94 33.47 -1.06
C LEU A 196 -27.95 34.57 0.00
N GLU A 197 -26.91 34.67 0.83
CA GLU A 197 -26.80 35.71 1.87
C GLU A 197 -25.77 36.80 1.52
N ASP A 198 -24.89 36.59 0.53
CA ASP A 198 -23.78 37.50 0.20
C ASP A 198 -24.05 38.54 -0.92
N ASP A 199 -25.30 38.96 -1.12
CA ASP A 199 -25.58 40.26 -1.81
C ASP A 199 -25.49 41.46 -0.85
N VAL A 200 -24.97 41.26 0.38
CA VAL A 200 -24.70 42.33 1.35
C VAL A 200 -23.34 42.14 2.03
N GLN A 201 -22.36 42.91 1.53
CA GLN A 201 -21.15 43.40 2.20
C GLN A 201 -19.93 42.46 2.41
N ASP A 202 -18.92 42.73 1.57
CA ASP A 202 -17.49 42.95 1.86
C ASP A 202 -16.79 42.25 3.05
N ASN A 203 -15.67 41.62 2.66
CA ASN A 203 -14.38 41.47 3.33
C ASN A 203 -14.07 40.28 4.27
N ALA A 204 -13.06 39.53 3.79
CA ALA A 204 -11.80 39.20 4.46
C ALA A 204 -11.66 37.90 5.28
N PHE A 205 -10.66 37.12 4.83
CA PHE A 205 -9.74 36.25 5.57
C PHE A 205 -10.30 35.09 6.40
N TYR A 206 -9.84 33.87 6.10
CA TYR A 206 -9.41 32.94 7.17
C TYR A 206 -8.44 31.86 6.65
N VAL A 207 -7.34 31.69 7.37
CA VAL A 207 -6.42 30.54 7.33
C VAL A 207 -6.45 29.96 8.73
N GLU A 208 -6.74 28.66 8.92
CA GLU A 208 -6.03 27.91 9.97
C GLU A 208 -6.07 26.37 9.84
N LYS A 209 -5.04 25.82 10.49
CA LYS A 209 -4.57 24.45 10.64
C LYS A 209 -5.57 23.53 11.34
N ASN A 210 -5.42 22.23 11.13
CA ASN A 210 -5.74 21.26 12.18
C ASN A 210 -4.65 20.20 12.35
N SER A 211 -4.26 20.05 13.62
CA SER A 211 -3.32 19.08 14.17
C SER A 211 -4.09 17.86 14.64
N LEU A 212 -3.62 16.65 14.36
CA LEU A 212 -4.11 15.44 15.03
C LEU A 212 -2.93 14.52 15.35
N ASN A 213 -2.60 14.48 16.63
CA ASN A 213 -1.80 13.46 17.30
C ASN A 213 -2.67 12.92 18.42
N LYS A 214 -2.93 11.60 18.45
CA LYS A 214 -2.81 10.73 19.63
C LYS A 214 -3.32 9.31 19.35
N ASP A 215 -2.76 8.41 20.15
CA ASP A 215 -3.17 7.03 20.43
C ASP A 215 -2.57 5.93 19.56
N PHE A 216 -1.47 5.33 20.05
CA PHE A 216 -1.37 3.87 20.13
C PHE A 216 -0.47 3.46 21.31
N SER A 217 -1.10 2.82 22.29
CA SER A 217 -0.50 2.26 23.50
C SER A 217 -0.23 0.77 23.31
N SER A 218 1.01 0.36 23.62
CA SER A 218 1.44 -0.88 24.28
C SER A 218 0.64 -2.19 24.09
N SER A 219 1.32 -3.21 23.56
CA SER A 219 1.08 -4.60 23.97
C SER A 219 2.38 -5.38 23.99
N HIS A 220 2.77 -5.84 25.19
CA HIS A 220 3.82 -6.82 25.45
C HIS A 220 3.41 -8.21 24.94
N PHE A 221 4.35 -8.91 24.31
CA PHE A 221 4.29 -10.37 24.16
C PHE A 221 5.68 -10.94 24.43
N ALA A 222 5.77 -11.74 25.50
CA ALA A 222 6.86 -12.68 25.73
C ALA A 222 6.42 -14.07 25.27
N PRO A 223 7.34 -14.90 24.77
CA PRO A 223 7.17 -16.34 24.88
C PRO A 223 8.36 -17.01 25.56
N ASP A 224 8.04 -17.81 26.57
CA ASP A 224 8.91 -18.80 27.17
C ASP A 224 9.16 -19.99 26.22
N GLY A 225 10.42 -20.45 26.23
CA GLY A 225 10.77 -21.86 26.33
C GLY A 225 10.50 -22.79 25.14
N LEU A 226 11.57 -23.14 24.42
CA LEU A 226 12.02 -24.52 24.19
C LEU A 226 13.30 -24.51 23.34
N ALA A 227 14.42 -24.94 23.94
CA ALA A 227 15.72 -25.00 23.30
C ALA A 227 15.89 -26.30 22.49
N PRO A 228 16.48 -26.20 21.30
CA PRO A 228 17.40 -27.19 20.79
C PRO A 228 18.79 -26.55 20.70
N THR A 229 19.80 -27.23 21.23
CA THR A 229 21.22 -26.86 21.11
C THR A 229 21.69 -26.95 19.66
N PRO A 230 22.27 -25.88 19.08
CA PRO A 230 23.16 -25.99 17.93
C PRO A 230 24.56 -25.57 18.34
N THR A 231 25.52 -26.45 18.09
CA THR A 231 26.94 -26.14 17.97
C THR A 231 27.10 -25.01 16.95
N THR A 232 27.21 -23.77 17.43
CA THR A 232 27.32 -22.59 16.60
C THR A 232 28.62 -21.90 16.95
N SER A 233 29.51 -21.79 15.97
CA SER A 233 30.69 -20.93 16.03
C SER A 233 30.23 -19.50 16.28
N THR A 234 30.46 -19.00 17.49
CA THR A 234 30.12 -17.64 17.89
C THR A 234 30.98 -16.65 17.11
N ILE A 235 30.46 -16.11 16.01
CA ILE A 235 31.07 -14.99 15.30
C ILE A 235 30.83 -13.74 16.15
N LEU A 236 31.86 -13.31 16.87
CA LEU A 236 31.86 -12.09 17.68
C LEU A 236 31.85 -10.85 16.78
N LEU A 237 30.66 -10.32 16.48
CA LEU A 237 30.47 -8.99 15.88
C LEU A 237 30.14 -7.97 16.98
N ASN A 238 31.14 -7.65 17.81
CA ASN A 238 31.04 -6.64 18.87
C ASN A 238 31.90 -5.42 18.52
N GLN A 239 31.42 -4.58 17.61
CA GLN A 239 31.94 -3.23 17.43
C GLN A 239 30.77 -2.26 17.23
N LEU A 240 30.65 -1.31 18.14
CA LEU A 240 29.72 -0.18 18.04
C LEU A 240 30.42 0.93 17.25
N THR A 241 29.70 1.55 16.31
CA THR A 241 30.19 2.72 15.57
C THR A 241 29.23 3.89 15.75
N THR A 242 29.78 5.09 15.95
CA THR A 242 29.02 6.34 16.04
C THR A 242 29.25 7.16 14.77
N GLY A 243 28.34 7.01 13.80
CA GLY A 243 28.37 7.80 12.57
C GLY A 243 26.97 7.92 12.00
N VAL A 244 26.44 9.14 11.95
CA VAL A 244 25.12 9.45 11.41
C VAL A 244 25.31 10.21 10.10
N SER A 245 24.69 9.75 9.02
CA SER A 245 24.66 10.53 7.79
C SER A 245 23.41 10.15 6.97
N HIS A 246 22.42 11.03 7.01
CA HIS A 246 21.33 11.23 6.07
C HIS A 246 20.36 12.16 6.78
N ASN A 247 20.30 13.40 6.32
CA ASN A 247 19.47 14.44 6.92
C ASN A 247 18.18 14.56 6.09
N LEU A 248 17.09 13.97 6.58
CA LEU A 248 15.73 14.18 6.05
C LEU A 248 15.05 15.34 6.81
N GLY A 249 15.75 16.47 6.93
CA GLY A 249 15.33 17.62 7.72
C GLY A 249 15.56 17.42 9.21
N LYS A 250 14.49 17.09 9.96
CA LYS A 250 14.56 16.89 11.42
C LYS A 250 14.88 15.46 11.83
N LEU A 251 15.02 14.57 10.85
CA LEU A 251 15.25 13.15 11.06
C LEU A 251 16.66 12.77 10.60
N ASP A 252 17.27 11.93 11.42
CA ASP A 252 18.58 11.35 11.25
C ASP A 252 18.49 9.84 11.10
N SER A 253 19.30 9.27 10.22
CA SER A 253 19.41 7.82 10.09
C SER A 253 20.38 7.24 11.13
N VAL A 254 20.03 6.12 11.77
CA VAL A 254 20.96 5.40 12.64
C VAL A 254 22.15 4.82 11.86
N ILE A 255 21.97 4.56 10.56
CA ILE A 255 23.02 4.08 9.65
C ILE A 255 23.47 5.19 8.71
N ALA A 256 24.79 5.39 8.60
CA ALA A 256 25.36 6.29 7.60
C ALA A 256 25.16 5.73 6.17
N PRO A 257 25.18 6.57 5.13
CA PRO A 257 25.26 6.16 3.75
C PRO A 257 26.70 5.72 3.55
N SER A 258 26.90 4.42 3.60
CA SER A 258 28.15 3.84 3.14
C SER A 258 27.84 3.08 1.88
N SER A 259 28.67 3.26 0.86
CA SER A 259 28.59 2.44 -0.35
C SER A 259 28.78 0.94 -0.08
N ASN A 260 29.19 0.57 1.14
CA ASN A 260 29.68 -0.77 1.46
C ASN A 260 28.74 -1.57 2.37
N PHE A 261 27.72 -0.96 3.00
CA PHE A 261 26.74 -1.69 3.80
C PHE A 261 25.57 -2.15 2.94
N VAL A 262 25.00 -3.30 3.30
CA VAL A 262 23.81 -3.83 2.65
C VAL A 262 22.76 -4.17 3.69
N THR A 263 21.51 -3.85 3.37
CA THR A 263 20.35 -4.27 4.17
C THR A 263 19.50 -5.28 3.41
N ASN A 264 19.69 -5.41 2.09
CA ASN A 264 19.17 -6.48 1.26
C ASN A 264 20.31 -7.09 0.42
N TYR A 265 20.36 -8.42 0.30
CA TYR A 265 21.46 -9.13 -0.37
C TYR A 265 20.98 -10.36 -1.15
N VAL A 266 20.50 -10.15 -2.38
CA VAL A 266 19.98 -11.18 -3.30
C VAL A 266 20.74 -11.20 -4.65
N PRO A 267 20.63 -12.25 -5.48
CA PRO A 267 21.43 -12.38 -6.71
C PRO A 267 21.33 -11.20 -7.69
N ASN A 268 20.15 -10.60 -7.78
CA ASN A 268 19.86 -9.54 -8.75
C ASN A 268 19.86 -8.14 -8.15
N PHE A 269 20.03 -8.03 -6.83
CA PHE A 269 20.01 -6.76 -6.12
C PHE A 269 20.69 -6.89 -4.77
N PHE A 270 21.63 -6.00 -4.48
CA PHE A 270 22.14 -5.82 -3.13
C PHE A 270 22.38 -4.34 -2.89
N GLY A 271 22.04 -3.88 -1.68
CA GLY A 271 22.15 -2.47 -1.34
C GLY A 271 21.51 -2.14 -0.01
N GLN A 272 21.61 -0.87 0.36
CA GLN A 272 20.99 -0.28 1.54
C GLN A 272 19.64 0.34 1.16
N ILE A 273 18.57 -0.41 1.39
CA ILE A 273 17.18 0.02 1.11
C ILE A 273 16.32 0.14 2.36
N ASP A 274 16.78 -0.42 3.48
CA ASP A 274 16.15 -0.32 4.78
C ASP A 274 16.83 0.79 5.57
N TRP A 275 16.04 1.58 6.27
CA TRP A 275 16.51 2.72 7.03
C TRP A 275 15.75 2.80 8.36
N LEU A 276 16.45 3.13 9.44
CA LEU A 276 15.85 3.47 10.73
C LEU A 276 16.16 4.93 11.03
N PHE A 277 15.14 5.78 10.93
CA PHE A 277 15.25 7.22 11.18
C PHE A 277 14.77 7.56 12.60
N PHE A 278 15.43 8.53 13.24
CA PHE A 278 15.06 9.06 14.55
C PHE A 278 15.18 10.58 14.57
N SER A 279 14.44 11.23 15.46
CA SER A 279 14.51 12.69 15.65
C SER A 279 15.56 13.02 16.71
N ARG A 280 16.67 13.67 16.34
CA ARG A 280 17.72 14.08 17.31
C ARG A 280 17.22 14.98 18.43
N SER A 281 16.14 15.74 18.19
CA SER A 281 15.50 16.56 19.23
C SER A 281 14.72 15.77 20.28
N HIS A 282 14.52 14.46 20.07
CA HIS A 282 13.77 13.60 20.98
C HIS A 282 14.59 12.40 21.45
N TRP A 283 15.49 11.91 20.61
CA TRP A 283 16.23 10.68 20.85
C TRP A 283 17.73 10.89 20.69
N ARG A 284 18.50 10.28 21.58
CA ARG A 284 19.96 10.17 21.51
C ARG A 284 20.33 8.77 21.05
N LEU A 285 21.18 8.67 20.03
CA LEU A 285 21.73 7.39 19.58
C LEU A 285 22.87 6.96 20.50
N LEU A 286 22.67 5.88 21.23
CA LEU A 286 23.68 5.29 22.12
C LEU A 286 24.65 4.39 21.35
N GLY A 287 24.15 3.66 20.35
CA GLY A 287 24.97 2.77 19.54
C GLY A 287 24.17 2.05 18.44
N THR A 288 24.90 1.43 17.51
CA THR A 288 24.33 0.60 16.45
C THR A 288 25.11 -0.71 16.32
N ARG A 289 24.40 -1.80 15.98
CA ARG A 289 25.07 -3.03 15.51
C ARG A 289 25.66 -2.75 14.13
N LYS A 290 26.96 -3.01 13.97
CA LYS A 290 27.64 -2.92 12.68
C LYS A 290 26.95 -3.84 11.68
N LEU A 291 26.42 -3.26 10.60
CA LEU A 291 25.92 -4.02 9.46
C LEU A 291 27.09 -4.71 8.75
N PRO A 292 26.91 -5.94 8.26
CA PRO A 292 27.92 -6.59 7.45
C PRO A 292 28.03 -5.88 6.09
N THR A 293 29.25 -5.80 5.57
CA THR A 293 29.53 -5.39 4.19
C THR A 293 29.30 -6.54 3.22
N CYS A 294 29.27 -6.26 1.92
CA CYS A 294 29.28 -7.34 0.91
C CYS A 294 30.47 -8.29 1.10
N SER A 295 31.64 -7.75 1.49
CA SER A 295 32.84 -8.55 1.78
C SER A 295 32.63 -9.47 2.99
N ASP A 296 32.03 -8.94 4.07
CA ASP A 296 31.71 -9.73 5.26
C ASP A 296 30.74 -10.87 4.92
N LEU A 297 29.67 -10.58 4.16
CA LEU A 297 28.70 -11.59 3.74
C LEU A 297 29.32 -12.65 2.84
N SER A 298 30.19 -12.26 1.90
CA SER A 298 30.89 -13.23 1.04
C SER A 298 31.81 -14.16 1.85
N THR A 299 32.38 -13.65 2.95
CA THR A 299 33.20 -14.45 3.88
C THR A 299 32.32 -15.38 4.73
N ILE A 300 31.22 -14.86 5.29
CA ILE A 300 30.30 -15.59 6.17
C ILE A 300 29.59 -16.72 5.41
N LEU A 301 29.14 -16.46 4.18
CA LEU A 301 28.37 -17.40 3.38
C LEU A 301 29.28 -18.34 2.56
N GLY A 302 30.60 -18.16 2.61
CA GLY A 302 31.58 -18.95 1.87
C GLY A 302 31.70 -18.55 0.39
N THR A 303 32.81 -18.98 -0.24
CA THR A 303 33.21 -18.59 -1.62
C THR A 303 32.40 -19.23 -2.74
N GLN A 304 31.31 -19.95 -2.43
CA GLN A 304 30.47 -20.49 -3.48
C GLN A 304 29.69 -19.37 -4.16
N ARG A 305 29.71 -19.34 -5.50
CA ARG A 305 29.09 -18.31 -6.36
C ARG A 305 27.56 -18.16 -6.20
N THR A 306 26.93 -18.89 -5.28
CA THR A 306 25.48 -18.93 -5.01
C THR A 306 25.12 -18.40 -3.62
N SER A 307 26.07 -17.81 -2.91
CA SER A 307 25.92 -17.40 -1.52
C SER A 307 25.19 -16.06 -1.37
N PHE A 308 23.86 -16.10 -1.49
CA PHE A 308 22.95 -14.97 -1.24
C PHE A 308 22.01 -15.28 -0.07
N LEU A 309 21.26 -14.27 0.36
CA LEU A 309 20.19 -14.42 1.33
C LEU A 309 18.83 -14.64 0.63
N PRO A 310 17.86 -15.32 1.28
CA PRO A 310 18.00 -16.06 2.52
C PRO A 310 18.85 -17.32 2.35
N CYS A 311 19.40 -17.84 3.44
CA CYS A 311 20.17 -19.09 3.46
C CYS A 311 19.85 -19.90 4.71
N ARG A 312 20.43 -21.10 4.85
CA ARG A 312 20.17 -21.98 6.02
C ARG A 312 20.48 -21.30 7.37
N ALA A 313 21.47 -20.41 7.41
CA ALA A 313 21.84 -19.67 8.61
C ALA A 313 21.06 -18.35 8.79
N TRP A 314 20.36 -17.88 7.76
CA TRP A 314 19.73 -16.56 7.75
C TRP A 314 18.37 -16.60 7.05
N PRO A 315 17.25 -16.46 7.78
CA PRO A 315 15.91 -16.78 7.27
C PRO A 315 15.28 -15.70 6.38
N SER A 316 15.97 -14.58 6.15
CA SER A 316 15.48 -13.41 5.42
C SER A 316 16.48 -12.97 4.36
N ASP A 317 16.03 -12.41 3.25
CA ASP A 317 16.87 -11.69 2.29
C ASP A 317 17.34 -10.31 2.79
N HIS A 318 16.73 -9.83 3.87
CA HIS A 318 17.08 -8.60 4.55
C HIS A 318 17.91 -8.80 5.83
N ILE A 319 18.70 -7.79 6.16
CA ILE A 319 19.55 -7.72 7.35
C ILE A 319 18.95 -6.72 8.32
N ALA A 320 18.70 -7.18 9.55
CA ALA A 320 18.10 -6.35 10.59
C ALA A 320 19.03 -5.20 10.99
N ILE A 321 18.48 -3.98 10.98
CA ILE A 321 19.12 -2.80 11.56
C ILE A 321 18.79 -2.77 13.05
N VAL A 322 19.81 -2.72 13.89
CA VAL A 322 19.65 -2.66 15.35
C VAL A 322 20.36 -1.43 15.89
N ALA A 323 19.63 -0.63 16.66
CA ALA A 323 20.12 0.58 17.28
C ALA A 323 19.59 0.71 18.71
N ASP A 324 20.44 1.22 19.58
CA ASP A 324 20.06 1.59 20.95
C ASP A 324 19.80 3.09 20.99
N LEU A 325 18.57 3.47 21.33
CA LEU A 325 18.11 4.85 21.39
C LEU A 325 17.66 5.19 22.81
N GLU A 326 18.07 6.36 23.30
CA GLU A 326 17.64 6.93 24.57
C GLU A 326 16.67 8.09 24.32
N LEU A 327 15.50 8.05 24.95
CA LEU A 327 14.53 9.15 24.89
C LEU A 327 15.02 10.30 25.78
N LEU A 328 15.26 11.46 25.19
CA LEU A 328 15.68 12.65 25.93
C LEU A 328 14.56 13.13 26.86
N SER A 329 14.93 13.55 28.07
CA SER A 329 14.04 14.23 29.00
C SER A 329 13.62 15.60 28.47
N ILE A 330 12.49 16.15 28.96
CA ILE A 330 11.99 17.46 28.52
C ILE A 330 13.08 18.54 28.67
N LYS A 331 13.79 18.53 29.80
CA LYS A 331 14.88 19.48 30.08
C LYS A 331 16.00 19.40 29.04
N GLU A 332 16.43 18.19 28.66
CA GLU A 332 17.46 18.01 27.63
C GLU A 332 17.00 18.46 26.23
N ARG A 333 15.69 18.39 25.94
CA ARG A 333 15.13 18.87 24.67
C ARG A 333 15.13 20.39 24.58
N GLU A 334 14.84 21.06 25.70
CA GLU A 334 14.85 22.53 25.78
C GLU A 334 16.29 23.08 25.69
N GLU A 335 17.25 22.42 26.33
CA GLU A 335 18.67 22.81 26.29
C GLU A 335 19.35 22.53 24.94
N GLY A 336 18.88 21.52 24.19
CA GLY A 336 19.44 21.14 22.89
C GLY A 336 18.79 21.81 21.66
N GLY A 337 17.78 22.68 21.87
CA GLY A 337 16.98 23.31 20.81
C GLY A 337 17.51 24.64 20.23
N GLY A 338 18.78 24.98 20.49
CA GLY A 338 19.44 26.21 20.04
C GLY A 338 19.93 26.20 18.60
#